data_AF-A0A2T3ZUA7-F1
#
_entry.id   AF-A0A2T3ZUA7-F1
#
_cell.length_a   1.000
_cell.length_b   1.000
_cell.length_c   1.000
_cell.angle_alpha   90.00
_cell.angle_beta   90.00
_cell.angle_gamma   90.00
#
_symmetry.space_group_name_H-M   'P 1'
#
loop_
_entity.id
_entity.type
_entity.pdbx_description
1 polymer ?
#
loop_
_entity_poly.entity_id
_entity_poly.type
_entity_poly.pdbx_seq_one_letter_code
_entity_poly.pdbx_strand_id
1 'polypeptide(L)'
;MKLNLHMDIPGMRAFDLEMRRRLWWQICTLDVRVAEEFGREPLILEPSLRTELPLNISDMSLDPDMRELPSQQPGRSEMLFSLVRFEVSNFARRIVFSDRFCQSNGYSIMNEEQKCREVDQFRERLEKQYLSYCDKGAPLDCVAVKSSQLILANLKLAVCKPRANQNRGIPLRAGYRKACEEVLQHAHALRQYSKGRSLLWLFQTYVEWDALAYLLLDICITLSSPPSRETFTLPWEIIDETYNHWKNNADVHRGRRWDNIEVLRSQALSVIEKMRNTAQTPQTSSSCSSSRAQGQFDGMSDTTIESQQPYGSSPDSTFNQYTATAAERLGPSWLKPLDSIAQTQQPYITADRSSSEEAQAFTNTADLPGAGTVCEWSSSLIERYWEVAGQGYDESGAWHSSS
;
A
#
# COMPACT_ATOMS: atom_id res chain seq x y z
N MET A 1 29.33 7.13 4.01
CA MET A 1 30.17 8.35 3.99
C MET A 1 31.64 8.11 3.69
N LYS A 2 32.35 7.16 4.32
CA LYS A 2 33.81 6.93 4.12
C LYS A 2 34.29 6.80 2.67
N LEU A 3 33.47 6.20 1.79
CA LEU A 3 33.80 6.02 0.37
C LEU A 3 33.50 7.26 -0.51
N ASN A 4 32.96 8.35 0.04
CA ASN A 4 32.58 9.56 -0.70
C ASN A 4 31.64 9.32 -1.90
N LEU A 5 30.73 8.34 -1.82
CA LEU A 5 29.75 8.06 -2.89
C LEU A 5 28.68 9.15 -3.02
N HIS A 6 28.51 9.95 -1.97
CA HIS A 6 27.53 11.03 -1.84
C HIS A 6 27.95 12.35 -2.47
N MET A 7 29.13 12.39 -3.11
CA MET A 7 29.62 13.53 -3.86
C MET A 7 30.33 13.05 -5.13
N ASP A 8 30.17 13.81 -6.21
CA ASP A 8 30.98 13.63 -7.40
C ASP A 8 32.41 14.15 -7.15
N ILE A 9 33.42 13.34 -7.49
CA ILE A 9 34.83 13.64 -7.24
C ILE A 9 35.45 14.17 -8.55
N PRO A 10 35.93 15.43 -8.58
CA PRO A 10 36.59 15.98 -9.77
C PRO A 10 37.82 15.17 -10.18
N GLY A 11 38.03 15.02 -11.50
CA GLY A 11 39.18 14.30 -12.05
C GLY A 11 39.05 12.77 -12.07
N MET A 12 37.93 12.22 -11.61
CA MET A 12 37.61 10.80 -11.74
C MET A 12 37.29 10.44 -13.20
N ARG A 13 37.60 9.20 -13.62
CA ARG A 13 37.19 8.70 -14.93
C ARG A 13 35.67 8.67 -15.05
N ALA A 14 35.18 8.94 -16.26
CA ALA A 14 33.76 9.09 -16.54
C ALA A 14 32.95 7.81 -16.18
N PHE A 15 33.49 6.64 -16.51
CA PHE A 15 32.91 5.35 -16.12
C PHE A 15 32.80 5.18 -14.59
N ASP A 16 33.89 5.41 -13.87
CA ASP A 16 33.93 5.24 -12.41
C ASP A 16 32.97 6.20 -11.71
N LEU A 17 32.84 7.43 -12.22
CA LEU A 17 31.89 8.42 -11.72
C LEU A 17 30.45 7.93 -11.89
N GLU A 18 30.08 7.46 -13.08
CA GLU A 18 28.74 6.94 -13.36
C GLU A 18 28.41 5.70 -12.52
N MET A 19 29.37 4.77 -12.34
CA MET A 19 29.17 3.61 -11.46
C MET A 19 28.92 4.01 -9.99
N ARG A 20 29.62 5.05 -9.51
CA ARG A 20 29.41 5.58 -8.15
C ARG A 20 28.04 6.25 -8.01
N ARG A 21 27.60 7.03 -9.02
CA ARG A 21 26.26 7.62 -9.06
C ARG A 21 25.19 6.53 -8.98
N ARG A 22 25.29 5.50 -9.83
CA ARG A 22 24.36 4.37 -9.85
C ARG A 22 24.28 3.66 -8.49
N LEU A 23 25.43 3.39 -7.87
CA LEU A 23 25.47 2.76 -6.54
C LEU A 23 24.88 3.66 -5.45
N TRP A 24 25.23 4.95 -5.45
CA TRP A 24 24.77 5.89 -4.44
C TRP A 24 23.25 6.03 -4.43
N TRP A 25 22.65 6.14 -5.62
CA TRP A 25 21.20 6.27 -5.73
C TRP A 25 20.44 5.00 -5.35
N GLN A 26 21.04 3.80 -5.53
CA GLN A 26 20.47 2.58 -4.94
C GLN A 26 20.46 2.63 -3.41
N ILE A 27 21.52 3.13 -2.78
CA ILE A 27 21.60 3.30 -1.32
C ILE A 27 20.53 4.31 -0.85
N CYS A 28 20.37 5.43 -1.56
CA CYS A 28 19.35 6.43 -1.24
C CYS A 28 17.93 5.87 -1.34
N THR A 29 17.65 5.09 -2.39
CA THR A 29 16.38 4.38 -2.50
C THR A 29 16.18 3.43 -1.34
N LEU A 30 17.16 2.58 -1.01
CA LEU A 30 17.03 1.65 0.11
C LEU A 30 16.79 2.35 1.45
N ASP A 31 17.48 3.46 1.73
CA ASP A 31 17.27 4.26 2.95
C ASP A 31 15.82 4.75 3.08
N VAL A 32 15.24 5.27 2.00
CA VAL A 32 13.84 5.68 1.95
C VAL A 32 12.91 4.48 2.18
N ARG A 33 13.18 3.35 1.52
CA ARG A 33 12.34 2.14 1.63
C ARG A 33 12.32 1.58 3.06
N VAL A 34 13.48 1.48 3.70
CA VAL A 34 13.60 1.02 5.09
C VAL A 34 12.90 2.00 6.03
N ALA A 35 13.06 3.31 5.83
CA ALA A 35 12.37 4.31 6.62
C ALA A 35 10.83 4.17 6.53
N GLU A 36 10.29 3.99 5.32
CA GLU A 36 8.85 3.76 5.10
C GLU A 36 8.35 2.50 5.83
N GLU A 37 9.06 1.38 5.67
CA GLU A 37 8.67 0.07 6.20
C GLU A 37 8.62 0.05 7.73
N PHE A 38 9.62 0.68 8.38
CA PHE A 38 9.73 0.72 9.84
C PHE A 38 9.08 1.95 10.48
N GLY A 39 8.44 2.82 9.70
CA GLY A 39 7.83 4.05 10.22
C GLY A 39 8.83 5.03 10.83
N ARG A 40 10.03 5.11 10.24
CA ARG A 40 11.13 5.98 10.67
C ARG A 40 11.40 7.07 9.65
N GLU A 41 12.27 7.99 10.01
CA GLU A 41 12.82 8.98 9.08
C GLU A 41 14.03 8.39 8.32
N PRO A 42 14.23 8.74 7.04
CA PRO A 42 15.44 8.38 6.30
C PRO A 42 16.69 8.91 7.01
N LEU A 43 17.77 8.13 7.01
CA LEU A 43 19.01 8.51 7.68
C LEU A 43 19.88 9.46 6.84
N ILE A 44 19.77 9.36 5.51
CA ILE A 44 20.51 10.23 4.59
C ILE A 44 19.76 11.56 4.51
N LEU A 45 20.47 12.69 4.64
CA LEU A 45 19.89 14.05 4.57
C LEU A 45 20.27 14.75 3.26
N GLU A 46 19.41 15.63 2.75
CA GLU A 46 19.57 16.40 1.51
C GLU A 46 20.89 17.19 1.46
N PRO A 47 21.33 17.86 2.53
CA PRO A 47 22.62 18.57 2.49
C PRO A 47 23.82 17.65 2.22
N SER A 48 23.65 16.33 2.40
CA SER A 48 24.66 15.31 2.09
C SER A 48 24.55 14.74 0.68
N LEU A 49 23.50 15.06 -0.09
CA LEU A 49 23.30 14.64 -1.47
C LEU A 49 23.92 15.66 -2.44
N ARG A 50 25.18 15.43 -2.83
CA ARG A 50 25.87 16.23 -3.87
C ARG A 50 26.20 15.40 -5.11
N THR A 51 25.45 14.33 -5.33
CA THR A 51 25.62 13.40 -6.44
C THR A 51 24.47 13.58 -7.41
N GLU A 52 24.77 13.83 -8.69
CA GLU A 52 23.75 13.91 -9.74
C GLU A 52 23.04 12.57 -9.95
N LEU A 53 21.83 12.60 -10.54
CA LEU A 53 21.17 11.38 -10.99
C LEU A 53 22.03 10.68 -12.07
N PRO A 54 22.02 9.34 -12.13
CA PRO A 54 22.71 8.61 -13.19
C PRO A 54 22.16 8.95 -14.57
N LEU A 55 22.97 8.79 -15.61
CA LEU A 55 22.51 9.08 -16.97
C LEU A 55 21.65 7.95 -17.53
N ASN A 56 20.59 8.32 -18.26
CA ASN A 56 19.79 7.35 -19.03
C ASN A 56 20.54 6.93 -20.31
N ILE A 57 21.50 6.03 -20.17
CA ILE A 57 22.35 5.53 -21.25
C ILE A 57 22.38 4.00 -21.24
N SER A 58 22.56 3.39 -22.41
CA SER A 58 22.68 1.93 -22.51
C SER A 58 23.98 1.44 -21.87
N ASP A 59 23.90 0.31 -21.20
CA ASP A 59 25.06 -0.32 -20.56
C ASP A 59 26.12 -0.74 -21.60
N MET A 60 25.72 -1.02 -22.84
CA MET A 60 26.64 -1.32 -23.94
C MET A 60 27.49 -0.12 -24.38
N SER A 61 27.09 1.10 -24.00
CA SER A 61 27.83 2.33 -24.29
C SER A 61 28.82 2.69 -23.17
N LEU A 62 28.87 1.90 -22.09
CA LEU A 62 29.78 2.10 -20.98
C LEU A 62 31.06 1.29 -21.18
N ASP A 63 32.20 1.97 -21.14
CA ASP A 63 33.52 1.36 -21.27
C ASP A 63 34.46 1.90 -20.19
N PRO A 64 35.20 1.05 -19.45
CA PRO A 64 36.14 1.50 -18.41
C PRO A 64 37.20 2.51 -18.89
N ASP A 65 37.54 2.51 -20.18
CA ASP A 65 38.56 3.36 -20.79
C ASP A 65 37.95 4.61 -21.47
N MET A 66 36.64 4.84 -21.33
CA MET A 66 35.97 6.03 -21.87
C MET A 66 36.45 7.32 -21.19
N ARG A 67 36.67 8.36 -22.01
CA ARG A 67 37.08 9.67 -21.51
C ARG A 67 35.90 10.52 -21.05
N GLU A 68 34.76 10.40 -21.73
CA GLU A 68 33.56 11.19 -21.50
C GLU A 68 32.32 10.28 -21.59
N LEU A 69 31.28 10.60 -20.83
CA LEU A 69 30.00 9.90 -20.90
C LEU A 69 29.31 10.17 -22.24
N PRO A 70 28.67 9.16 -22.85
CA PRO A 70 27.86 9.38 -24.03
C PRO A 70 26.70 10.32 -23.71
N SER A 71 26.21 11.01 -24.73
CA SER A 71 25.06 11.89 -24.58
C SER A 71 23.82 11.09 -24.18
N GLN A 72 23.07 11.62 -23.22
CA GLN A 72 21.81 11.04 -22.80
C GLN A 72 20.83 11.07 -23.99
N GLN A 73 20.28 9.91 -24.34
CA GLN A 73 19.31 9.79 -25.41
C GLN A 73 17.90 9.72 -24.83
N PRO A 74 16.91 10.42 -25.43
CA PRO A 74 15.52 10.20 -25.10
C PRO A 74 15.14 8.78 -25.48
N GLY A 75 14.44 8.06 -24.60
CA GLY A 75 14.00 6.71 -24.86
C GLY A 75 14.37 5.70 -23.78
N ARG A 76 14.17 4.44 -24.13
CA ARG A 76 14.40 3.29 -23.26
C ARG A 76 15.89 2.93 -23.18
N SER A 77 16.39 2.75 -21.96
CA SER A 77 17.67 2.09 -21.68
C SER A 77 17.51 1.12 -20.50
N GLU A 78 18.50 0.28 -20.24
CA GLU A 78 18.56 -0.59 -19.05
C GLU A 78 18.47 0.21 -17.73
N MET A 79 18.92 1.47 -17.75
CA MET A 79 18.93 2.37 -16.59
C MET A 79 17.53 2.92 -16.25
N LEU A 80 16.57 2.90 -17.20
CA LEU A 80 15.25 3.52 -17.05
C LEU A 80 14.51 3.04 -15.80
N PHE A 81 14.48 1.71 -15.57
CA PHE A 81 13.75 1.15 -14.44
C PHE A 81 14.28 1.67 -13.09
N SER A 82 15.60 1.76 -12.92
CA SER A 82 16.14 2.28 -11.66
C SER A 82 16.04 3.80 -11.56
N LEU A 83 16.13 4.54 -12.67
CA LEU A 83 15.90 5.99 -12.67
C LEU A 83 14.52 6.36 -12.16
N VAL A 84 13.48 5.65 -12.62
CA VAL A 84 12.13 5.85 -12.10
C VAL A 84 12.08 5.60 -10.60
N ARG A 85 12.76 4.56 -10.09
CA ARG A 85 12.83 4.28 -8.65
C ARG A 85 13.58 5.35 -7.88
N PHE A 86 14.68 5.88 -8.42
CA PHE A 86 15.47 6.96 -7.81
C PHE A 86 14.64 8.23 -7.70
N GLU A 87 13.99 8.64 -8.78
CA GLU A 87 13.09 9.78 -8.84
C GLU A 87 11.95 9.64 -7.83
N VAL A 88 11.27 8.49 -7.81
CA VAL A 88 10.15 8.23 -6.90
C VAL A 88 10.61 8.24 -5.43
N SER A 89 11.77 7.65 -5.13
CA SER A 89 12.32 7.65 -3.76
C SER A 89 12.70 9.06 -3.32
N ASN A 90 13.33 9.84 -4.20
CA ASN A 90 13.68 11.23 -3.93
C ASN A 90 12.45 12.12 -3.77
N PHE A 91 11.39 11.83 -4.51
CA PHE A 91 10.12 12.50 -4.36
C PHE A 91 9.41 12.10 -3.06
N ALA A 92 9.45 10.84 -2.65
CA ALA A 92 8.88 10.40 -1.38
C ALA A 92 9.45 11.20 -0.19
N ARG A 93 10.75 11.49 -0.20
CA ARG A 93 11.45 12.29 0.84
C ARG A 93 10.76 13.61 1.19
N ARG A 94 10.14 14.29 0.22
CA ARG A 94 9.46 15.59 0.43
C ARG A 94 7.95 15.47 0.68
N ILE A 95 7.38 14.28 0.46
CA ILE A 95 5.93 14.06 0.49
C ILE A 95 5.49 13.28 1.73
N VAL A 96 6.11 12.14 2.00
CA VAL A 96 5.57 11.16 2.98
C VAL A 96 6.13 11.32 4.39
N PHE A 97 7.32 11.92 4.54
CA PHE A 97 7.97 12.06 5.84
C PHE A 97 7.55 13.32 6.61
N SER A 98 8.00 13.39 7.85
CA SER A 98 7.58 14.41 8.82
C SER A 98 7.97 15.83 8.41
N ASP A 99 7.26 16.83 8.93
CA ASP A 99 7.60 18.24 8.69
C ASP A 99 8.99 18.57 9.27
N ARG A 100 9.39 17.91 10.36
CA ARG A 100 10.73 18.03 10.95
C ARG A 100 11.80 17.52 9.99
N PHE A 101 11.58 16.37 9.36
CA PHE A 101 12.46 15.83 8.34
C PHE A 101 12.55 16.82 7.17
N CYS A 102 11.41 17.27 6.64
CA CYS A 102 11.39 18.25 5.55
C CYS A 102 12.17 19.53 5.87
N GLN A 103 11.97 20.12 7.07
CA GLN A 103 12.73 21.30 7.53
C GLN A 103 14.24 21.04 7.57
N SER A 104 14.65 19.90 8.12
CA SER A 104 16.07 19.52 8.23
C SER A 104 16.74 19.31 6.87
N ASN A 105 15.94 19.07 5.84
CA ASN A 105 16.37 18.85 4.46
C ASN A 105 16.13 20.08 3.56
N GLY A 106 15.59 21.19 4.10
CA GLY A 106 15.27 22.39 3.33
C GLY A 106 14.11 22.22 2.34
N TYR A 107 13.26 21.20 2.52
CA TYR A 107 12.07 21.00 1.70
C TYR A 107 10.90 21.88 2.18
N SER A 108 10.03 22.27 1.26
CA SER A 108 8.80 23.01 1.56
C SER A 108 7.83 22.19 2.40
N ILE A 109 7.28 22.80 3.45
CA ILE A 109 6.18 22.20 4.23
C ILE A 109 4.87 22.43 3.48
N MET A 110 4.14 21.35 3.24
CA MET A 110 2.94 21.33 2.41
C MET A 110 1.77 20.69 3.16
N ASN A 111 0.58 21.24 2.97
CA ASN A 111 -0.65 20.62 3.45
C ASN A 111 -1.06 19.41 2.57
N GLU A 112 -2.09 18.67 3.01
CA GLU A 112 -2.57 17.46 2.34
C GLU A 112 -2.94 17.72 0.87
N GLU A 113 -3.69 18.79 0.58
CA GLU A 113 -4.12 19.13 -0.78
C GLU A 113 -2.94 19.49 -1.70
N GLN A 114 -1.96 20.24 -1.18
CA GLN A 114 -0.73 20.57 -1.90
C GLN A 114 0.05 19.31 -2.22
N LYS A 115 0.26 18.41 -1.23
CA LYS A 115 0.94 17.13 -1.44
C LYS A 115 0.23 16.27 -2.48
N CYS A 116 -1.10 16.20 -2.46
CA CYS A 116 -1.88 15.48 -3.47
C CYS A 116 -1.66 16.04 -4.88
N ARG A 117 -1.67 17.37 -5.04
CA ARG A 117 -1.38 18.01 -6.35
C ARG A 117 0.04 17.74 -6.82
N GLU A 118 1.03 17.80 -5.94
CA GLU A 118 2.42 17.47 -6.27
C GLU A 118 2.57 16.01 -6.73
N VAL A 119 1.87 15.07 -6.08
CA VAL A 119 1.87 13.65 -6.50
C VAL A 119 1.29 13.48 -7.90
N ASP A 120 0.18 14.16 -8.20
CA ASP A 120 -0.47 14.08 -9.52
C ASP A 120 0.41 14.70 -10.61
N GLN A 121 1.03 15.86 -10.37
CA GLN A 121 1.99 16.47 -11.29
C GLN A 121 3.25 15.62 -11.48
N PHE A 122 3.75 15.01 -10.41
CA PHE A 122 4.91 14.12 -10.49
C PHE A 122 4.62 12.86 -11.31
N ARG A 123 3.42 12.29 -11.16
CA ARG A 123 2.95 11.18 -12.00
C ARG A 123 2.98 11.54 -13.49
N GLU A 124 2.44 12.70 -13.86
CA GLU A 124 2.46 13.17 -15.26
C GLU A 124 3.88 13.36 -15.79
N ARG A 125 4.78 13.92 -14.98
CA ARG A 125 6.20 14.08 -15.35
C ARG A 125 6.90 12.75 -15.55
N LEU A 126 6.72 11.79 -14.64
CA LEU A 126 7.31 10.46 -14.78
C LEU A 126 6.78 9.73 -16.02
N GLU A 127 5.49 9.84 -16.31
CA GLU A 127 4.89 9.25 -17.50
C GLU A 127 5.52 9.82 -18.76
N LYS A 128 5.59 11.15 -18.85
CA LYS A 128 6.16 11.84 -20.01
C LYS A 128 7.67 11.56 -20.19
N GLN A 129 8.43 11.56 -19.10
CA GLN A 129 9.89 11.49 -19.14
C GLN A 129 10.42 10.06 -19.30
N TYR A 130 9.71 9.07 -18.75
CA TYR A 130 10.21 7.69 -18.70
C TYR A 130 9.19 6.69 -19.23
N LEU A 131 7.99 6.62 -18.64
CA LEU A 131 7.08 5.49 -18.85
C LEU A 131 6.47 5.46 -20.26
N SER A 132 6.34 6.60 -20.94
CA SER A 132 5.85 6.69 -22.32
C SER A 132 6.79 6.02 -23.34
N TYR A 133 8.07 5.80 -22.98
CA TYR A 133 9.05 5.10 -23.81
C TYR A 133 9.07 3.58 -23.57
N CYS A 134 8.30 3.08 -22.61
CA CYS A 134 8.22 1.65 -22.29
C CYS A 134 7.48 0.87 -23.37
N ASP A 135 8.06 -0.26 -23.80
CA ASP A 135 7.43 -1.22 -24.68
C ASP A 135 6.50 -2.15 -23.89
N LYS A 136 5.20 -2.11 -24.20
CA LYS A 136 4.17 -2.96 -23.58
C LYS A 136 4.38 -4.46 -23.88
N GLY A 137 5.11 -4.80 -24.94
CA GLY A 137 5.47 -6.17 -25.28
C GLY A 137 6.58 -6.75 -24.38
N ALA A 138 7.46 -5.89 -23.87
CA ALA A 138 8.59 -6.29 -23.04
C ALA A 138 8.18 -6.50 -21.57
N PRO A 139 8.48 -7.67 -20.96
CA PRO A 139 8.07 -7.96 -19.58
C PRO A 139 8.59 -6.96 -18.55
N LEU A 140 9.86 -6.58 -18.63
CA LEU A 140 10.48 -5.65 -17.67
C LEU A 140 9.84 -4.26 -17.72
N ASP A 141 9.52 -3.77 -18.91
CA ASP A 141 8.88 -2.47 -19.11
C ASP A 141 7.44 -2.46 -18.60
N CYS A 142 6.69 -3.53 -18.86
CA CYS A 142 5.34 -3.67 -18.31
C CYS A 142 5.37 -3.70 -16.78
N VAL A 143 6.33 -4.42 -16.19
CA VAL A 143 6.56 -4.42 -14.74
C VAL A 143 6.93 -3.03 -14.26
N ALA A 144 7.85 -2.33 -14.93
CA ALA A 144 8.27 -0.98 -14.59
C ALA A 144 7.09 0.00 -14.54
N VAL A 145 6.22 -0.01 -15.55
CA VAL A 145 5.02 0.83 -15.60
C VAL A 145 4.07 0.48 -14.46
N LYS A 146 3.69 -0.80 -14.33
CA LYS A 146 2.73 -1.26 -13.32
C LYS A 146 3.22 -1.01 -11.89
N SER A 147 4.49 -1.29 -11.62
CA SER A 147 5.08 -1.02 -10.31
C SER A 147 5.14 0.47 -10.01
N SER A 148 5.50 1.30 -10.99
CA SER A 148 5.54 2.75 -10.80
C SER A 148 4.16 3.32 -10.47
N GLN A 149 3.13 2.83 -11.16
CA GLN A 149 1.73 3.18 -10.86
C GLN A 149 1.33 2.80 -9.43
N LEU A 150 1.70 1.58 -8.99
CA LEU A 150 1.45 1.12 -7.62
C LEU A 150 2.19 1.97 -6.58
N ILE A 151 3.46 2.32 -6.82
CA ILE A 151 4.23 3.14 -5.88
C ILE A 151 3.63 4.55 -5.79
N LEU A 152 3.27 5.16 -6.92
CA LEU A 152 2.63 6.47 -6.93
C LEU A 152 1.26 6.48 -6.23
N ALA A 153 0.48 5.39 -6.38
CA ALA A 153 -0.76 5.20 -5.62
C ALA A 153 -0.49 5.09 -4.10
N ASN A 154 0.56 4.36 -3.71
CA ASN A 154 0.96 4.26 -2.30
C ASN A 154 1.43 5.61 -1.72
N LEU A 155 2.15 6.43 -2.49
CA LEU A 155 2.51 7.78 -2.06
C LEU A 155 1.25 8.64 -1.81
N LYS A 156 0.26 8.56 -2.70
CA LYS A 156 -1.02 9.26 -2.53
C LYS A 156 -1.78 8.75 -1.31
N LEU A 157 -1.80 7.43 -1.10
CA LEU A 157 -2.40 6.80 0.07
C LEU A 157 -1.75 7.30 1.36
N ALA A 158 -0.42 7.38 1.41
CA ALA A 158 0.33 7.87 2.58
C ALA A 158 0.00 9.35 2.89
N VAL A 159 -0.22 10.18 1.86
CA VAL A 159 -0.64 11.59 2.03
C VAL A 159 -2.05 11.68 2.59
N CYS A 160 -2.99 10.92 2.03
CA CYS A 160 -4.40 10.94 2.43
C CYS A 160 -4.69 10.18 3.73
N LYS A 161 -3.69 9.45 4.27
CA LYS A 161 -3.85 8.60 5.45
C LYS A 161 -4.29 9.42 6.66
N PRO A 162 -5.45 9.11 7.26
CA PRO A 162 -5.90 9.82 8.45
C PRO A 162 -4.92 9.56 9.61
N ARG A 163 -4.59 10.58 10.40
CA ARG A 163 -3.69 10.45 11.56
C ARG A 163 -4.51 10.13 12.80
N ALA A 164 -4.17 9.03 13.49
CA ALA A 164 -4.87 8.59 14.70
C ALA A 164 -4.97 9.69 15.77
N ASN A 165 -3.92 10.50 15.94
CA ASN A 165 -3.89 11.57 16.96
C ASN A 165 -4.79 12.77 16.62
N GLN A 166 -5.20 12.95 15.36
CA GLN A 166 -6.07 14.04 14.93
C GLN A 166 -7.50 13.55 14.70
N ASN A 167 -7.67 12.29 14.29
CA ASN A 167 -8.94 11.69 13.90
C ASN A 167 -9.09 10.27 14.49
N ARG A 168 -9.19 10.12 15.82
CA ARG A 168 -9.60 8.82 16.41
C ARG A 168 -11.04 8.40 16.04
N GLY A 169 -11.81 9.29 15.42
CA GLY A 169 -13.14 9.00 14.88
C GLY A 169 -13.11 8.16 13.59
N ILE A 170 -14.24 8.12 12.89
CA ILE A 170 -14.45 7.31 11.68
C ILE A 170 -13.43 7.73 10.59
N PRO A 171 -12.55 6.83 10.12
CA PRO A 171 -11.52 7.17 9.12
C PRO A 171 -12.09 7.33 7.69
N LEU A 172 -13.42 7.29 7.53
CA LEU A 172 -14.10 7.26 6.24
C LEU A 172 -14.05 8.61 5.53
N ARG A 173 -12.96 8.84 4.79
CA ARG A 173 -12.80 9.99 3.89
C ARG A 173 -12.90 9.50 2.46
N ALA A 174 -13.74 10.14 1.64
CA ALA A 174 -13.90 9.76 0.22
C ALA A 174 -12.57 9.74 -0.55
N GLY A 175 -11.69 10.73 -0.30
CA GLY A 175 -10.34 10.77 -0.90
C GLY A 175 -9.45 9.60 -0.47
N TYR A 176 -9.52 9.19 0.80
CA TYR A 176 -8.74 8.06 1.31
C TYR A 176 -9.29 6.72 0.82
N ARG A 177 -10.62 6.56 0.73
CA ARG A 177 -11.27 5.41 0.10
C ARG A 177 -10.76 5.21 -1.32
N LYS A 178 -10.82 6.26 -2.14
CA LYS A 178 -10.36 6.21 -3.53
C LYS A 178 -8.87 5.82 -3.63
N ALA A 179 -8.02 6.36 -2.76
CA ALA A 179 -6.61 5.99 -2.72
C ALA A 179 -6.39 4.51 -2.35
N CYS A 180 -7.17 3.96 -1.42
CA CYS A 180 -7.13 2.53 -1.07
C CYS A 180 -7.55 1.65 -2.25
N GLU A 181 -8.64 2.03 -2.94
CA GLU A 181 -9.13 1.32 -4.13
C GLU A 181 -8.07 1.32 -5.25
N GLU A 182 -7.47 2.48 -5.54
CA GLU A 182 -6.40 2.62 -6.55
C GLU A 182 -5.18 1.74 -6.21
N VAL A 183 -4.76 1.68 -4.94
CA VAL A 183 -3.64 0.84 -4.50
C VAL A 183 -3.94 -0.65 -4.75
N LEU A 184 -5.11 -1.14 -4.32
CA LEU A 184 -5.47 -2.55 -4.53
C LEU A 184 -5.60 -2.89 -6.02
N GLN A 185 -6.16 -2.00 -6.84
CA GLN A 185 -6.26 -2.19 -8.29
C GLN A 185 -4.90 -2.33 -8.95
N HIS A 186 -3.96 -1.42 -8.67
CA HIS A 186 -2.63 -1.47 -9.26
C HIS A 186 -1.84 -2.69 -8.76
N ALA A 187 -1.96 -3.05 -7.49
CA ALA A 187 -1.30 -4.22 -6.93
C ALA A 187 -1.81 -5.51 -7.55
N HIS A 188 -3.13 -5.66 -7.67
CA HIS A 188 -3.76 -6.79 -8.35
C HIS A 188 -3.35 -6.86 -9.83
N ALA A 189 -3.37 -5.73 -10.55
CA ALA A 189 -2.96 -5.66 -11.95
C ALA A 189 -1.47 -6.00 -12.18
N LEU A 190 -0.61 -5.76 -11.17
CA LEU A 190 0.79 -6.19 -11.18
C LEU A 190 0.91 -7.70 -10.93
N ARG A 191 0.19 -8.23 -9.92
CA ARG A 191 0.20 -9.67 -9.58
C ARG A 191 -0.36 -10.56 -10.69
N GLN A 192 -1.38 -10.11 -11.41
CA GLN A 192 -1.98 -10.86 -12.52
C GLN A 192 -1.10 -10.88 -13.78
N TYR A 193 -0.04 -10.07 -13.85
CA TYR A 193 0.83 -10.04 -15.02
C TYR A 193 1.75 -11.26 -15.07
N SER A 194 1.30 -12.30 -15.78
CA SER A 194 1.96 -13.61 -15.85
C SER A 194 3.42 -13.55 -16.33
N LYS A 195 3.73 -12.70 -17.32
CA LYS A 195 5.09 -12.57 -17.89
C LYS A 195 6.09 -11.93 -16.92
N GLY A 196 5.63 -11.19 -15.91
CA GLY A 196 6.46 -10.53 -14.91
C GLY A 196 6.50 -11.25 -13.56
N ARG A 197 5.94 -12.47 -13.47
CA ARG A 197 5.78 -13.18 -12.20
C ARG A 197 7.11 -13.41 -11.47
N SER A 198 8.19 -13.69 -12.20
CA SER A 198 9.54 -13.86 -11.64
C SER A 198 10.15 -12.58 -11.10
N LEU A 199 9.57 -11.40 -11.37
CA LEU A 199 10.03 -10.10 -10.88
C LEU A 199 9.20 -9.60 -9.69
N LEU A 200 8.14 -10.32 -9.30
CA LEU A 200 7.27 -9.92 -8.18
C LEU A 200 7.99 -9.89 -6.83
N TRP A 201 9.10 -10.65 -6.68
CA TRP A 201 9.91 -10.61 -5.46
C TRP A 201 10.41 -9.21 -5.12
N LEU A 202 10.64 -8.38 -6.15
CA LEU A 202 11.08 -7.00 -5.96
C LEU A 202 10.02 -6.12 -5.27
N PHE A 203 8.76 -6.54 -5.32
CA PHE A 203 7.62 -5.80 -4.80
C PHE A 203 6.96 -6.49 -3.60
N GLN A 204 7.54 -7.58 -3.06
CA GLN A 204 6.97 -8.32 -1.93
C GLN A 204 6.85 -7.48 -0.65
N THR A 205 7.66 -6.43 -0.50
CA THR A 205 7.61 -5.53 0.67
C THR A 205 6.50 -4.48 0.60
N TYR A 206 5.80 -4.34 -0.53
CA TYR A 206 4.65 -3.43 -0.66
C TYR A 206 3.37 -4.08 -0.16
N VAL A 207 3.32 -4.42 1.13
CA VAL A 207 2.11 -5.02 1.70
C VAL A 207 1.02 -3.97 1.85
N GLU A 208 -0.15 -4.18 1.24
CA GLU A 208 -1.25 -3.21 1.22
C GLU A 208 -2.10 -3.26 2.50
N TRP A 209 -1.46 -3.32 3.67
CA TRP A 209 -2.12 -3.43 4.98
C TRP A 209 -3.17 -2.36 5.21
N ASP A 210 -2.80 -1.10 4.97
CA ASP A 210 -3.64 0.07 5.18
C ASP A 210 -4.88 0.01 4.27
N ALA A 211 -4.68 -0.23 2.98
CA ALA A 211 -5.76 -0.27 2.00
C ALA A 211 -6.71 -1.45 2.24
N LEU A 212 -6.18 -2.63 2.53
CA LEU A 212 -6.99 -3.83 2.80
C LEU A 212 -7.81 -3.65 4.08
N ALA A 213 -7.19 -3.24 5.19
CA ALA A 213 -7.90 -3.05 6.45
C ALA A 213 -8.96 -1.94 6.35
N TYR A 214 -8.62 -0.84 5.69
CA TYR A 214 -9.57 0.26 5.47
C TYR A 214 -10.79 -0.21 4.68
N LEU A 215 -10.60 -0.86 3.54
CA LEU A 215 -11.73 -1.28 2.68
C LEU A 215 -12.61 -2.34 3.37
N LEU A 216 -12.04 -3.23 4.19
CA LEU A 216 -12.82 -4.16 5.00
C LEU A 216 -13.64 -3.44 6.08
N LEU A 217 -13.04 -2.47 6.79
CA LEU A 217 -13.75 -1.62 7.75
C LEU A 217 -14.89 -0.84 7.07
N ASP A 218 -14.60 -0.28 5.92
CA ASP A 218 -15.51 0.53 5.13
C ASP A 218 -16.73 -0.29 4.67
N ILE A 219 -16.51 -1.52 4.20
CA ILE A 219 -17.61 -2.48 3.95
C ILE A 219 -18.45 -2.71 5.19
N CYS A 220 -17.82 -2.92 6.35
CA CYS A 220 -18.55 -3.14 7.59
C CYS A 220 -19.44 -1.93 7.95
N ILE A 221 -18.96 -0.70 7.77
CA ILE A 221 -19.71 0.51 8.17
C ILE A 221 -20.78 0.88 7.13
N THR A 222 -20.43 0.95 5.84
CA THR A 222 -21.33 1.38 4.76
C THR A 222 -22.49 0.40 4.60
N LEU A 223 -22.23 -0.91 4.60
CA LEU A 223 -23.30 -1.90 4.43
C LEU A 223 -24.15 -2.11 5.70
N SER A 224 -23.67 -1.71 6.88
CA SER A 224 -24.46 -1.78 8.12
C SER A 224 -25.45 -0.62 8.28
N SER A 225 -25.32 0.46 7.48
CA SER A 225 -26.15 1.67 7.59
C SER A 225 -27.00 1.91 6.33
N PRO A 226 -28.23 1.37 6.23
CA PRO A 226 -29.13 1.71 5.13
C PRO A 226 -29.69 3.15 5.28
N PRO A 227 -29.82 3.95 4.21
CA PRO A 227 -29.58 3.67 2.80
C PRO A 227 -28.39 4.50 2.29
N SER A 228 -27.15 4.20 2.69
CA SER A 228 -26.00 4.88 2.07
C SER A 228 -25.92 4.49 0.59
N ARG A 229 -26.20 5.45 -0.30
CA ARG A 229 -26.11 5.29 -1.77
C ARG A 229 -24.66 5.25 -2.29
N GLU A 230 -23.67 5.27 -1.41
CA GLU A 230 -22.27 5.14 -1.81
C GLU A 230 -21.98 3.67 -2.18
N THR A 231 -21.89 3.41 -3.48
CA THR A 231 -21.47 2.13 -4.02
C THR A 231 -19.94 2.08 -4.03
N PHE A 232 -19.37 1.00 -3.50
CA PHE A 232 -17.97 0.65 -3.69
C PHE A 232 -17.67 0.62 -5.19
N THR A 233 -16.58 1.27 -5.62
CA THR A 233 -16.17 1.20 -7.03
C THR A 233 -15.29 -0.01 -7.29
N LEU A 234 -14.60 -0.49 -6.24
CA LEU A 234 -13.78 -1.70 -6.31
C LEU A 234 -14.63 -2.98 -6.16
N PRO A 235 -14.48 -3.95 -7.08
CA PRO A 235 -15.11 -5.27 -6.93
C PRO A 235 -14.60 -6.01 -5.68
N TRP A 236 -15.50 -6.70 -4.97
CA TRP A 236 -15.17 -7.50 -3.79
C TRP A 236 -14.11 -8.57 -4.11
N GLU A 237 -14.11 -9.10 -5.32
CA GLU A 237 -13.17 -10.10 -5.81
C GLU A 237 -11.72 -9.62 -5.67
N ILE A 238 -11.43 -8.34 -5.94
CA ILE A 238 -10.08 -7.79 -5.81
C ILE A 238 -9.64 -7.74 -4.33
N ILE A 239 -10.56 -7.38 -3.43
CA ILE A 239 -10.31 -7.35 -1.99
C ILE A 239 -10.04 -8.76 -1.48
N ASP A 240 -10.88 -9.73 -1.88
CA ASP A 240 -10.76 -11.12 -1.45
C ASP A 240 -9.50 -11.79 -2.01
N GLU A 241 -9.17 -11.56 -3.28
CA GLU A 241 -7.92 -12.03 -3.88
C GLU A 241 -6.68 -11.43 -3.18
N THR A 242 -6.72 -10.14 -2.83
CA THR A 242 -5.63 -9.50 -2.09
C THR A 242 -5.44 -10.15 -0.73
N TYR A 243 -6.54 -10.39 0.02
CA TYR A 243 -6.48 -11.11 1.28
C TYR A 243 -5.90 -12.52 1.11
N ASN A 244 -6.42 -13.29 0.14
CA ASN A 244 -5.98 -14.67 -0.10
C ASN A 244 -4.51 -14.74 -0.54
N HIS A 245 -4.04 -13.76 -1.32
CA HIS A 245 -2.62 -13.64 -1.68
C HIS A 245 -1.73 -13.55 -0.45
N TRP A 246 -2.02 -12.62 0.47
CA TRP A 246 -1.23 -12.43 1.68
C TRP A 246 -1.41 -13.55 2.70
N LYS A 247 -2.61 -14.13 2.79
CA LYS A 247 -2.87 -15.32 3.61
C LYS A 247 -2.01 -16.51 3.18
N ASN A 248 -1.76 -16.67 1.88
CA ASN A 248 -0.98 -17.79 1.38
C ASN A 248 0.51 -17.47 1.19
N ASN A 249 0.92 -16.23 1.44
CA ASN A 249 2.31 -15.83 1.35
C ASN A 249 3.09 -16.32 2.59
N ALA A 250 4.22 -17.00 2.36
CA ALA A 250 5.06 -17.55 3.42
C ALA A 250 5.99 -16.49 4.05
N ASP A 251 6.29 -15.43 3.32
CA ASP A 251 7.25 -14.39 3.73
C ASP A 251 6.60 -13.31 4.61
N VAL A 252 5.26 -13.24 4.64
CA VAL A 252 4.54 -12.29 5.49
C VAL A 252 4.43 -12.80 6.91
N HIS A 253 5.00 -12.05 7.85
CA HIS A 253 4.83 -12.29 9.28
C HIS A 253 3.38 -12.09 9.71
N ARG A 254 2.70 -13.20 10.02
CA ARG A 254 1.37 -13.20 10.63
C ARG A 254 1.49 -12.88 12.12
N GLY A 255 1.61 -11.60 12.43
CA GLY A 255 1.50 -11.07 13.79
C GLY A 255 0.17 -10.38 14.04
N ARG A 256 0.11 -9.54 15.07
CA ARG A 256 -1.09 -8.79 15.49
C ARG A 256 -1.83 -8.06 14.35
N ARG A 257 -1.10 -7.52 13.37
CA ARG A 257 -1.71 -6.86 12.19
C ARG A 257 -2.58 -7.83 11.37
N TRP A 258 -2.10 -9.06 11.17
CA TRP A 258 -2.84 -10.08 10.42
C TRP A 258 -4.10 -10.49 11.17
N ASP A 259 -3.99 -10.73 12.48
CA ASP A 259 -5.13 -11.11 13.32
C ASP A 259 -6.28 -10.08 13.22
N ASN A 260 -5.94 -8.79 13.26
CA ASN A 260 -6.93 -7.72 13.10
C ASN A 260 -7.58 -7.72 11.71
N ILE A 261 -6.82 -8.02 10.65
CA ILE A 261 -7.37 -8.16 9.30
C ILE A 261 -8.30 -9.36 9.19
N GLU A 262 -7.96 -10.50 9.80
CA GLU A 262 -8.83 -11.67 9.81
C GLU A 262 -10.18 -11.36 10.47
N VAL A 263 -10.16 -10.59 11.55
CA VAL A 263 -11.39 -10.18 12.21
C VAL A 263 -12.19 -9.18 11.38
N LEU A 264 -11.55 -8.15 10.83
CA LEU A 264 -12.20 -7.19 9.91
C LEU A 264 -12.84 -7.90 8.71
N ARG A 265 -12.14 -8.89 8.13
CA ARG A 265 -12.66 -9.67 7.00
C ARG A 265 -13.85 -10.54 7.40
N SER A 266 -13.76 -11.23 8.53
CA SER A 266 -14.85 -12.08 9.03
C SER A 266 -16.12 -11.27 9.24
N GLN A 267 -15.97 -10.05 9.76
CA GLN A 267 -17.09 -9.13 9.94
C GLN A 267 -17.65 -8.64 8.59
N ALA A 268 -16.79 -8.23 7.66
CA ALA A 268 -17.19 -7.77 6.34
C ALA A 268 -18.01 -8.84 5.60
N LEU A 269 -17.57 -10.11 5.65
CA LEU A 269 -18.31 -11.24 5.10
C LEU A 269 -19.70 -11.43 5.74
N SER A 270 -19.80 -11.34 7.07
CA SER A 270 -21.08 -11.47 7.76
C SER A 270 -22.08 -10.39 7.34
N VAL A 271 -21.62 -9.15 7.16
CA VAL A 271 -22.47 -8.04 6.72
C VAL A 271 -22.90 -8.23 5.26
N ILE A 272 -21.99 -8.64 4.38
CA ILE A 272 -22.31 -8.94 2.96
C ILE A 272 -23.36 -10.06 2.88
N GLU A 273 -23.21 -11.13 3.65
CA GLU A 273 -24.15 -12.24 3.67
C GLU A 273 -25.54 -11.82 4.16
N LYS A 274 -25.61 -11.05 5.26
CA LYS A 274 -26.87 -10.49 5.77
C LYS A 274 -27.57 -9.60 4.75
N MET A 275 -26.82 -8.75 4.06
CA MET A 275 -27.36 -7.87 3.01
C MET A 275 -27.92 -8.68 1.84
N ARG A 276 -27.19 -9.71 1.39
CA ARG A 276 -27.63 -10.62 0.32
C ARG A 276 -28.90 -11.39 0.71
N ASN A 277 -28.98 -11.89 1.94
CA ASN A 277 -30.15 -12.61 2.44
C ASN A 277 -31.38 -11.70 2.60
N THR A 278 -31.18 -10.45 3.03
CA THR A 278 -32.25 -9.44 3.14
C THR A 278 -32.79 -9.06 1.76
N ALA A 279 -31.93 -8.92 0.75
CA ALA A 279 -32.33 -8.65 -0.64
C ALA A 279 -33.06 -9.83 -1.31
N GLN A 280 -32.85 -11.06 -0.84
CA GLN A 280 -33.48 -12.27 -1.37
C GLN A 280 -34.77 -12.68 -0.66
N THR A 281 -35.16 -12.00 0.44
CA THR A 281 -36.42 -12.33 1.12
C THR A 281 -37.57 -11.73 0.31
N PRO A 282 -38.46 -12.54 -0.31
CA PRO A 282 -39.65 -11.99 -0.96
C PRO A 282 -40.49 -11.37 0.15
N GLN A 283 -40.95 -10.13 -0.03
CA GLN A 283 -42.01 -9.60 0.82
C GLN A 283 -43.25 -10.46 0.60
N THR A 284 -43.44 -11.47 1.44
CA THR A 284 -44.74 -12.09 1.64
C THR A 284 -45.59 -11.03 2.33
N SER A 285 -46.27 -10.22 1.53
CA SER A 285 -47.34 -9.36 1.99
C SER A 285 -48.35 -10.24 2.74
N SER A 286 -48.47 -9.97 4.03
CA SER A 286 -49.49 -10.54 4.89
C SER A 286 -50.86 -10.29 4.28
N SER A 287 -51.53 -11.35 3.88
CA SER A 287 -52.89 -11.32 3.38
C SER A 287 -53.83 -10.76 4.46
N CYS A 288 -54.42 -9.59 4.21
CA CYS A 288 -55.62 -9.17 4.92
C CYS A 288 -56.81 -9.49 4.01
N SER A 289 -57.53 -10.54 4.39
CA SER A 289 -58.75 -11.00 3.74
C SER A 289 -59.89 -9.99 3.93
N SER A 290 -60.55 -9.61 2.83
CA SER A 290 -61.88 -9.01 2.83
C SER A 290 -62.61 -9.38 1.53
N SER A 291 -63.87 -9.73 1.71
CA SER A 291 -64.79 -10.42 0.82
C SER A 291 -65.48 -9.56 -0.25
N ARG A 292 -65.90 -10.23 -1.33
CA ARG A 292 -67.06 -9.96 -2.24
C ARG A 292 -67.03 -8.69 -3.12
N ALA A 293 -67.11 -8.88 -4.43
CA ALA A 293 -68.36 -8.79 -5.22
C ALA A 293 -68.10 -8.96 -6.73
N GLN A 294 -69.15 -9.36 -7.45
CA GLN A 294 -69.23 -9.76 -8.86
C GLN A 294 -68.79 -8.73 -9.91
N GLY A 295 -68.44 -9.25 -11.09
CA GLY A 295 -68.44 -8.50 -12.35
C GLY A 295 -67.87 -9.34 -13.51
N GLN A 296 -68.75 -10.01 -14.25
CA GLN A 296 -68.47 -10.55 -15.59
C GLN A 296 -68.09 -9.42 -16.55
N PHE A 297 -67.13 -9.65 -17.46
CA PHE A 297 -67.33 -9.39 -18.89
C PHE A 297 -66.24 -10.05 -19.76
N ASP A 298 -66.67 -10.39 -20.97
CA ASP A 298 -66.10 -11.25 -22.01
C ASP A 298 -64.72 -10.89 -22.59
N GLY A 299 -64.08 -11.89 -23.22
CA GLY A 299 -63.12 -11.63 -24.30
C GLY A 299 -62.17 -12.77 -24.66
N MET A 300 -62.61 -13.63 -25.59
CA MET A 300 -61.82 -14.48 -26.52
C MET A 300 -60.47 -13.83 -26.91
N SER A 301 -59.32 -14.48 -27.08
CA SER A 301 -59.01 -15.58 -28.03
C SER A 301 -57.52 -15.97 -27.88
N ASP A 302 -57.19 -17.26 -28.10
CA ASP A 302 -56.18 -17.79 -29.05
C ASP A 302 -54.76 -17.16 -29.09
N THR A 303 -53.62 -17.87 -29.07
CA THR A 303 -53.26 -19.20 -29.61
C THR A 303 -51.89 -19.61 -29.04
N THR A 304 -51.71 -20.92 -28.84
CA THR A 304 -50.52 -21.81 -28.90
C THR A 304 -49.20 -21.27 -29.53
N ILE A 305 -47.97 -21.77 -29.32
CA ILE A 305 -47.37 -23.07 -28.91
C ILE A 305 -45.86 -22.81 -28.68
N GLU A 306 -45.25 -23.33 -27.61
CA GLU A 306 -44.25 -24.44 -27.61
C GLU A 306 -42.81 -24.02 -27.97
N SER A 307 -41.91 -23.95 -26.99
CA SER A 307 -40.94 -25.00 -26.59
C SER A 307 -39.95 -25.42 -27.69
N GLN A 308 -38.65 -25.21 -27.45
CA GLN A 308 -37.66 -26.28 -27.27
C GLN A 308 -36.20 -25.76 -27.32
N GLN A 309 -35.48 -26.04 -26.24
CA GLN A 309 -34.03 -26.21 -26.12
C GLN A 309 -33.59 -27.57 -26.76
N PRO A 310 -32.36 -28.08 -26.56
CA PRO A 310 -30.98 -27.56 -26.73
C PRO A 310 -30.12 -28.60 -27.52
N TYR A 311 -28.81 -28.36 -27.63
CA TYR A 311 -27.65 -29.31 -27.71
C TYR A 311 -26.47 -28.48 -28.26
N GLY A 312 -25.21 -28.58 -27.88
CA GLY A 312 -24.43 -29.49 -27.04
C GLY A 312 -22.99 -29.51 -27.58
N SER A 313 -22.03 -29.78 -26.68
CA SER A 313 -20.75 -30.47 -26.93
C SER A 313 -19.44 -29.67 -27.12
N SER A 314 -18.51 -29.98 -26.20
CA SER A 314 -17.04 -29.87 -26.26
C SER A 314 -16.43 -31.00 -27.13
N PRO A 315 -15.10 -31.04 -27.43
CA PRO A 315 -14.14 -31.70 -26.52
C PRO A 315 -12.66 -31.20 -26.53
N ASP A 316 -11.96 -31.71 -25.52
CA ASP A 316 -10.53 -31.79 -25.10
C ASP A 316 -9.37 -31.83 -26.11
N SER A 317 -8.14 -31.47 -25.65
CA SER A 317 -7.01 -32.43 -25.53
C SER A 317 -5.74 -31.87 -24.85
N THR A 318 -4.92 -32.83 -24.40
CA THR A 318 -3.92 -32.86 -23.32
C THR A 318 -2.46 -32.95 -23.85
N PHE A 319 -1.47 -32.41 -23.12
CA PHE A 319 -0.04 -32.84 -22.92
C PHE A 319 0.79 -31.59 -22.51
N ASN A 320 1.74 -31.56 -21.57
CA ASN A 320 2.79 -32.52 -21.23
C ASN A 320 3.41 -32.21 -19.84
N GLN A 321 3.85 -33.24 -19.13
CA GLN A 321 4.62 -33.20 -17.88
C GLN A 321 6.11 -33.46 -18.18
N TYR A 322 7.04 -32.61 -17.71
CA TYR A 322 8.42 -33.01 -17.36
C TYR A 322 8.98 -32.11 -16.26
N THR A 323 9.74 -32.75 -15.38
CA THR A 323 10.34 -32.33 -14.11
C THR A 323 11.61 -31.48 -14.25
N ALA A 324 11.86 -30.57 -13.30
CA ALA A 324 13.21 -30.25 -12.82
C ALA A 324 13.17 -29.72 -11.37
N THR A 325 13.55 -30.60 -10.46
CA THR A 325 14.04 -30.36 -9.09
C THR A 325 15.37 -29.56 -9.09
N ALA A 326 15.66 -28.92 -7.95
CA ALA A 326 16.91 -28.27 -7.53
C ALA A 326 17.01 -26.74 -7.71
N ALA A 327 16.70 -26.02 -6.64
CA ALA A 327 17.42 -24.82 -6.25
C ALA A 327 17.63 -24.88 -4.74
N GLU A 328 18.78 -25.43 -4.36
CA GLU A 328 19.25 -25.56 -2.99
C GLU A 328 19.56 -24.21 -2.36
N ARG A 329 19.46 -24.25 -1.03
CA ARG A 329 19.81 -23.24 -0.04
C ARG A 329 21.22 -22.68 -0.26
N LEU A 330 21.32 -21.36 -0.47
CA LEU A 330 22.53 -20.59 -0.16
C LEU A 330 22.13 -19.18 0.33
N GLY A 331 21.85 -19.06 1.62
CA GLY A 331 21.89 -17.78 2.31
C GLY A 331 23.32 -17.54 2.82
N PRO A 332 23.94 -16.36 2.60
CA PRO A 332 25.29 -16.11 3.06
C PRO A 332 25.34 -15.92 4.59
N SER A 333 25.94 -16.91 5.25
CA SER A 333 26.39 -16.90 6.64
C SER A 333 27.60 -15.97 6.81
N TRP A 334 27.40 -14.69 7.18
CA TRP A 334 28.50 -13.86 7.71
C TRP A 334 28.12 -12.66 8.60
N LEU A 335 26.91 -12.58 9.16
CA LEU A 335 26.63 -11.55 10.18
C LEU A 335 26.69 -12.16 11.59
N LYS A 336 27.88 -12.14 12.20
CA LYS A 336 28.02 -12.19 13.66
C LYS A 336 28.39 -10.79 14.16
N PRO A 337 27.74 -10.24 15.21
CA PRO A 337 28.03 -8.90 15.71
C PRO A 337 29.40 -8.84 16.38
N LEU A 338 30.14 -7.75 16.13
CA LEU A 338 31.33 -7.38 16.89
C LEU A 338 30.91 -6.40 17.99
N ASP A 339 31.11 -6.79 19.25
CA ASP A 339 30.91 -5.95 20.42
C ASP A 339 32.08 -4.96 20.65
N SER A 340 31.70 -3.84 21.28
CA SER A 340 32.55 -2.91 22.05
C SER A 340 33.54 -2.01 21.30
N ILE A 341 33.32 -0.69 21.44
CA ILE A 341 34.21 0.22 22.18
C ILE A 341 33.40 1.51 22.45
N ALA A 342 33.14 1.78 23.73
CA ALA A 342 32.58 3.02 24.25
C ALA A 342 33.66 3.76 25.04
N GLN A 343 33.74 5.08 24.86
CA GLN A 343 34.47 6.10 25.64
C GLN A 343 34.23 7.42 24.89
N THR A 344 33.90 8.61 25.42
CA THR A 344 33.70 9.24 26.74
C THR A 344 33.08 10.62 26.36
N GLN A 345 32.08 11.25 27.00
CA GLN A 345 32.13 12.11 28.20
C GLN A 345 30.74 12.80 28.33
N GLN A 346 30.18 12.85 29.53
CA GLN A 346 29.10 13.76 29.93
C GLN A 346 29.68 15.04 30.57
N PRO A 347 28.85 16.10 30.70
CA PRO A 347 28.72 16.67 32.03
C PRO A 347 27.26 16.91 32.48
N TYR A 348 27.12 16.78 33.80
CA TYR A 348 26.00 17.05 34.71
C TYR A 348 25.29 18.40 34.52
N ILE A 349 23.95 18.43 34.65
CA ILE A 349 23.21 19.45 35.42
C ILE A 349 21.99 18.80 36.11
N THR A 350 21.77 19.26 37.34
CA THR A 350 20.86 18.88 38.42
C THR A 350 19.36 19.01 38.16
N ALA A 351 18.61 18.21 38.93
CA ALA A 351 17.16 18.16 39.04
C ALA A 351 16.53 19.46 39.56
N ASP A 352 15.27 19.69 39.18
CA ASP A 352 14.30 20.21 40.14
C ASP A 352 12.91 19.58 39.91
N ARG A 353 12.26 19.27 41.03
CA ARG A 353 11.02 18.50 41.16
C ARG A 353 9.95 19.47 41.65
N SER A 354 8.87 19.66 40.91
CA SER A 354 7.67 20.29 41.46
C SER A 354 6.42 19.57 40.97
N SER A 355 5.78 18.93 41.94
CA SER A 355 4.44 18.36 41.96
C SER A 355 3.35 19.43 41.77
N SER A 356 2.28 19.08 41.07
CA SER A 356 0.96 19.72 41.23
C SER A 356 -0.14 18.72 40.88
N GLU A 357 -1.18 18.79 41.70
CA GLU A 357 -2.15 17.76 42.05
C GLU A 357 -3.30 17.54 41.07
N GLU A 358 -3.96 16.42 41.34
CA GLU A 358 -5.22 15.87 40.87
C GLU A 358 -6.40 16.87 40.81
N ALA A 359 -7.27 16.66 39.82
CA ALA A 359 -8.69 17.00 39.94
C ALA A 359 -9.53 15.83 39.41
N GLN A 360 -10.07 15.05 40.35
CA GLN A 360 -11.12 14.06 40.12
C GLN A 360 -12.47 14.77 39.94
N ALA A 361 -13.28 14.31 38.99
CA ALA A 361 -14.70 14.61 38.94
C ALA A 361 -15.50 13.31 38.85
N PHE A 362 -16.39 13.13 39.82
CA PHE A 362 -17.23 11.97 40.07
C PHE A 362 -18.36 11.79 39.05
N THR A 363 -18.55 10.52 38.68
CA THR A 363 -19.77 9.75 38.40
C THR A 363 -21.10 10.47 38.11
N ASN A 364 -21.78 10.01 37.05
CA ASN A 364 -23.19 9.62 37.16
C ASN A 364 -23.51 8.47 36.18
N THR A 365 -23.72 7.29 36.76
CA THR A 365 -24.36 6.12 36.15
C THR A 365 -25.88 6.26 36.27
N ALA A 366 -26.59 6.10 35.16
CA ALA A 366 -28.03 5.82 35.16
C ALA A 366 -28.30 4.70 34.15
N ASP A 367 -28.76 3.56 34.66
CA ASP A 367 -29.18 2.37 33.93
C ASP A 367 -30.48 2.59 33.15
N LEU A 368 -30.59 1.98 31.95
CA LEU A 368 -31.79 1.30 31.41
C LEU A 368 -31.39 0.49 30.15
N PRO A 369 -32.09 -0.62 29.83
CA PRO A 369 -31.51 -1.81 29.21
C PRO A 369 -31.55 -1.84 27.68
N GLY A 370 -30.55 -2.51 27.09
CA GLY A 370 -30.60 -3.08 25.74
C GLY A 370 -30.22 -2.13 24.59
N ALA A 371 -28.92 -1.85 24.40
CA ALA A 371 -28.44 -1.10 23.22
C ALA A 371 -26.99 -1.41 22.81
N GLY A 372 -26.48 -2.61 23.07
CA GLY A 372 -25.21 -3.03 22.46
C GLY A 372 -25.49 -3.69 21.12
N THR A 373 -25.25 -3.04 19.98
CA THR A 373 -25.08 -3.78 18.71
C THR A 373 -24.58 -2.96 17.51
N VAL A 374 -24.75 -1.63 17.44
CA VAL A 374 -24.30 -0.87 16.25
C VAL A 374 -23.23 0.16 16.59
N CYS A 375 -23.40 0.92 17.69
CA CYS A 375 -22.45 1.96 18.10
C CYS A 375 -21.15 1.37 18.72
N GLU A 376 -21.26 0.24 19.41
CA GLU A 376 -20.11 -0.45 20.00
C GLU A 376 -19.30 -1.23 18.95
N TRP A 377 -19.98 -1.74 17.91
CA TRP A 377 -19.33 -2.52 16.86
C TRP A 377 -18.49 -1.63 15.95
N SER A 378 -19.01 -0.46 15.57
CA SER A 378 -18.22 0.51 14.82
C SER A 378 -16.98 0.96 15.61
N SER A 379 -17.11 1.16 16.92
CA SER A 379 -15.99 1.58 17.78
C SER A 379 -14.86 0.53 17.84
N SER A 380 -15.16 -0.75 18.12
CA SER A 380 -14.10 -1.77 18.17
C SER A 380 -13.48 -2.08 16.80
N LEU A 381 -14.26 -1.98 15.71
CA LEU A 381 -13.75 -2.18 14.36
C LEU A 381 -12.84 -1.02 13.92
N ILE A 382 -13.17 0.21 14.31
CA ILE A 382 -12.31 1.38 14.10
C ILE A 382 -11.01 1.22 14.89
N GLU A 383 -11.06 0.76 16.13
CA GLU A 383 -9.87 0.47 16.94
C GLU A 383 -8.98 -0.60 16.28
N ARG A 384 -9.57 -1.69 15.80
CA ARG A 384 -8.82 -2.72 15.05
C ARG A 384 -8.18 -2.21 13.78
N TYR A 385 -8.87 -1.34 13.04
CA TYR A 385 -8.25 -0.67 11.89
C TYR A 385 -7.02 0.13 12.33
N TRP A 386 -7.12 0.88 13.43
CA TRP A 386 -5.97 1.64 13.96
C TRP A 386 -4.83 0.75 14.47
N GLU A 387 -5.11 -0.44 14.96
CA GLU A 387 -4.08 -1.44 15.28
C GLU A 387 -3.36 -1.98 14.04
N VAL A 388 -4.02 -2.00 12.87
CA VAL A 388 -3.37 -2.34 11.61
C VAL A 388 -2.61 -1.15 11.03
N ALA A 389 -3.28 0.01 10.98
CA ALA A 389 -2.80 1.22 10.34
C ALA A 389 -1.75 1.98 11.18
N GLY A 390 -1.75 1.77 12.49
CA GLY A 390 -0.73 2.22 13.41
C GLY A 390 0.58 1.54 13.04
N GLN A 391 1.53 2.33 12.54
CA GLN A 391 2.93 1.90 12.60
C GLN A 391 3.24 1.63 14.07
N GLY A 392 3.70 0.42 14.38
CA GLY A 392 3.93 -0.03 15.74
C GLY A 392 4.86 0.92 16.48
N TYR A 393 4.28 1.84 17.25
CA TYR A 393 4.92 2.38 18.43
C TYR A 393 4.76 1.34 19.54
N ASP A 394 5.46 0.22 19.39
CA ASP A 394 5.87 -0.55 20.56
C ASP A 394 7.13 0.14 21.10
N GLU A 395 6.95 1.08 22.02
CA GLU A 395 8.03 1.63 22.86
C GLU A 395 8.63 0.59 23.83
N SER A 396 8.20 -0.67 23.75
CA SER A 396 8.60 -1.79 24.60
C SER A 396 9.90 -2.50 24.17
N GLY A 397 10.55 -2.04 23.11
CA GLY A 397 11.88 -2.49 22.67
C GLY A 397 13.05 -1.65 23.20
N ALA A 398 12.91 -1.00 24.36
CA ALA A 398 14.06 -0.46 25.06
C ALA A 398 14.92 -1.65 25.51
N TRP A 399 16.13 -1.76 24.93
CA TRP A 399 17.16 -2.66 25.41
C TRP A 399 17.42 -2.33 26.89
N HIS A 400 16.80 -3.10 27.79
CA HIS A 400 17.20 -3.17 29.18
C HIS A 400 18.57 -3.84 29.23
N SER A 401 19.62 -3.03 29.20
CA SER A 401 20.96 -3.43 29.61
C SER A 401 20.88 -3.83 31.09
N SER A 402 20.82 -5.13 31.34
CA SER A 402 20.97 -5.68 32.69
C SER A 402 22.46 -5.64 33.05
N SER A 403 22.76 -4.76 34.03
CA SER A 403 23.86 -4.81 35.02
C SER A 403 25.31 -4.82 34.51
#